data_AF-A0A421D025-F1
#
_entry.id   AF-A0A421D025-F1
#
_cell.length_a   1.000
_cell.length_b   1.000
_cell.length_c   1.000
_cell.angle_alpha   90.00
_cell.angle_beta   90.00
_cell.angle_gamma   90.00
#
_symmetry.space_group_name_H-M   'P 1'
#
loop_
_entity.id
_entity.type
_entity.pdbx_description
1 polymer ?
#
loop_
_entity_poly.entity_id
_entity_poly.type
_entity_poly.pdbx_seq_one_letter_code
_entity_poly.pdbx_strand_id
1 'polypeptide(L)'
;MMSYTGVLALLASLGTASPIAQFPDNANHIFNAIHSSMRQWGSSVNHNGMSFFLASVPAGTTLYHGTGQSDRVNGTEWLAFEPEHAMVFARMFRHGPGPPPGGPDGPDGSGSDGPRGSAFQKLLGWIGETENDPDAGGWLHTYAAAKDLRLVYIDGMSAAKTSNGTLDSQDRILLGDVLDDGKGGGMIDEMRRAKTVCRMAREEWEDRIDGVIRMEAGFEIILCDFARDLDLLHVVRVKGAGTGPSRPGAGPGREPGRGNENEKGPGGPGGVNRWLKAIAARYHGIGGHRVTLNYDHFVTAYTYGLDLFASAEGRRSLPRLQHLSSADLDPIRVDLHRLITTHDANESSFDWQAVTDMLIERYAHELRYLASGELSTTEQLHAELESVLSPSIDYSDRNTTLEADRCTAQFLPVRSPTKGVAAQAVRSVARTICSTLLDAWGQTDHGLAVKQISDLMDYLSWTTWKECRGCGDHEICVVPIWPVGTVEDYENPQCRDANQPYREGTSYWGGTWPR
;
A
#
# COMPACT_ATOMS: atom_id res chain seq x y z
N MET A 1 54.33 -35.49 -56.17
CA MET A 1 53.05 -36.24 -56.19
C MET A 1 52.63 -36.43 -54.75
N MET A 2 51.75 -35.57 -54.25
CA MET A 2 51.19 -35.62 -52.90
C MET A 2 49.71 -35.94 -53.05
N SER A 3 49.28 -37.07 -52.49
CA SER A 3 47.89 -37.52 -52.51
C SER A 3 47.07 -36.80 -51.45
N TYR A 4 45.94 -36.24 -51.88
CA TYR A 4 44.92 -35.64 -51.03
C TYR A 4 44.03 -36.73 -50.41
N THR A 5 43.90 -36.74 -49.10
CA THR A 5 42.80 -37.39 -48.38
C THR A 5 41.86 -36.31 -47.84
N GLY A 6 40.63 -36.26 -48.38
CA GLY A 6 39.58 -35.35 -47.93
C GLY A 6 38.90 -35.86 -46.66
N VAL A 7 38.75 -34.98 -45.68
CA VAL A 7 37.96 -35.20 -44.46
C VAL A 7 36.59 -34.56 -44.69
N LEU A 8 35.52 -35.36 -44.69
CA LEU A 8 34.14 -34.88 -44.59
C LEU A 8 33.91 -34.40 -43.15
N ALA A 9 33.68 -33.10 -42.97
CA ALA A 9 33.17 -32.54 -41.72
C ALA A 9 31.63 -32.56 -41.76
N LEU A 10 31.02 -33.33 -40.86
CA LEU A 10 29.59 -33.23 -40.56
C LEU A 10 29.32 -31.91 -39.81
N LEU A 11 28.57 -31.01 -40.42
CA LEU A 11 27.99 -29.85 -39.76
C LEU A 11 26.77 -30.32 -38.95
N ALA A 12 26.93 -30.50 -37.65
CA ALA A 12 25.81 -30.61 -36.73
C ALA A 12 25.21 -29.21 -36.54
N SER A 13 23.99 -29.01 -37.06
CA SER A 13 23.18 -27.84 -36.75
C SER A 13 22.73 -27.89 -35.29
N LEU A 14 23.47 -27.24 -34.40
CA LEU A 14 23.00 -26.93 -33.06
C LEU A 14 21.90 -25.87 -33.20
N GLY A 15 20.64 -26.32 -33.16
CA GLY A 15 19.52 -25.43 -32.92
C GLY A 15 19.75 -24.76 -31.57
N THR A 16 20.03 -23.46 -31.58
CA THR A 16 20.00 -22.64 -30.37
C THR A 16 18.55 -22.60 -29.91
N ALA A 17 18.19 -23.46 -28.95
CA ALA A 17 17.00 -23.22 -28.15
C ALA A 17 17.16 -21.81 -27.56
N SER A 18 16.28 -20.89 -27.94
CA SER A 18 16.15 -19.61 -27.28
C SER A 18 16.09 -19.87 -25.77
N PRO A 19 16.87 -19.17 -24.93
CA PRO A 19 16.74 -19.35 -23.49
C PRO A 19 15.28 -19.10 -23.15
N ILE A 20 14.60 -20.09 -22.58
CA ILE A 20 13.30 -19.92 -21.96
C ILE A 20 13.50 -18.71 -21.04
N ALA A 21 12.80 -17.61 -21.31
CA ALA A 21 12.94 -16.41 -20.50
C ALA A 21 12.67 -16.81 -19.05
N GLN A 22 13.71 -16.78 -18.22
CA GLN A 22 13.57 -17.09 -16.80
C GLN A 22 12.89 -15.88 -16.17
N PHE A 23 11.58 -15.99 -16.00
CA PHE A 23 10.79 -14.99 -15.31
C PHE A 23 11.12 -15.00 -13.81
N PRO A 24 11.00 -13.86 -13.11
CA PRO A 24 11.25 -13.81 -11.68
C PRO A 24 10.25 -14.70 -10.94
N ASP A 25 10.71 -15.32 -9.86
CA ASP A 25 9.82 -15.92 -8.88
C ASP A 25 8.83 -14.87 -8.37
N ASN A 26 7.61 -15.27 -8.02
CA ASN A 26 6.57 -14.37 -7.51
C ASN A 26 6.19 -13.22 -8.47
N ALA A 27 6.31 -13.40 -9.80
CA ALA A 27 6.01 -12.36 -10.79
C ALA A 27 4.61 -11.72 -10.64
N ASN A 28 3.60 -12.49 -10.24
CA ASN A 28 2.26 -12.01 -9.91
C ASN A 28 2.28 -10.99 -8.75
N HIS A 29 3.06 -11.24 -7.70
CA HIS A 29 3.16 -10.34 -6.56
C HIS A 29 3.93 -9.05 -6.90
N ILE A 30 4.98 -9.14 -7.72
CA ILE A 30 5.71 -7.98 -8.24
C ILE A 30 4.79 -7.13 -9.12
N PHE A 31 4.02 -7.76 -10.01
CA PHE A 31 2.99 -7.10 -10.82
C PHE A 31 1.97 -6.36 -9.93
N ASN A 32 1.49 -7.02 -8.88
CA ASN A 32 0.54 -6.44 -7.94
C ASN A 32 1.13 -5.29 -7.13
N ALA A 33 2.41 -5.35 -6.76
CA ALA A 33 3.11 -4.26 -6.08
C ALA A 33 3.21 -3.02 -6.99
N ILE A 34 3.57 -3.20 -8.26
CA ILE A 34 3.60 -2.10 -9.25
C ILE A 34 2.20 -1.49 -9.41
N HIS A 35 1.19 -2.32 -9.66
CA HIS A 35 -0.20 -1.86 -9.80
C HIS A 35 -0.72 -1.15 -8.54
N SER A 36 -0.37 -1.64 -7.35
CA SER A 36 -0.88 -1.11 -6.07
C SER A 36 -0.08 0.08 -5.52
N SER A 37 1.11 0.33 -6.06
CA SER A 37 2.01 1.39 -5.58
C SER A 37 1.33 2.76 -5.65
N MET A 38 1.41 3.54 -4.55
CA MET A 38 0.72 4.83 -4.41
C MET A 38 -0.82 4.80 -4.57
N ARG A 39 -1.45 3.61 -4.41
CA ARG A 39 -2.91 3.42 -4.43
C ARG A 39 -3.39 2.80 -3.13
N GLN A 40 -4.36 3.46 -2.50
CA GLN A 40 -4.82 3.05 -1.18
C GLN A 40 -5.54 1.70 -1.20
N TRP A 41 -6.38 1.42 -2.21
CA TRP A 41 -7.11 0.14 -2.28
C TRP A 41 -6.17 -1.06 -2.34
N GLY A 42 -5.26 -1.06 -3.32
CA GLY A 42 -4.31 -2.15 -3.52
C GLY A 42 -3.40 -2.33 -2.30
N SER A 43 -2.93 -1.22 -1.73
CA SER A 43 -2.07 -1.23 -0.54
C SER A 43 -2.83 -1.65 0.73
N SER A 44 -4.14 -1.41 0.86
CA SER A 44 -4.94 -1.93 1.99
C SER A 44 -5.24 -3.41 1.88
N VAL A 45 -5.45 -3.93 0.67
CA VAL A 45 -5.64 -5.37 0.45
C VAL A 45 -4.33 -6.13 0.60
N ASN A 46 -3.24 -5.63 0.01
CA ASN A 46 -1.89 -6.21 0.09
C ASN A 46 -1.02 -5.45 1.09
N HIS A 47 -1.45 -5.39 2.35
CA HIS A 47 -0.94 -4.42 3.34
C HIS A 47 0.46 -4.68 3.88
N ASN A 48 1.02 -5.88 3.72
CA ASN A 48 2.34 -6.18 4.29
C ASN A 48 3.53 -5.59 3.54
N GLY A 49 3.39 -5.20 2.27
CA GLY A 49 4.39 -4.47 1.48
C GLY A 49 5.81 -5.06 1.44
N MET A 50 6.30 -5.46 0.27
CA MET A 50 7.63 -6.08 0.12
C MET A 50 8.55 -5.32 -0.84
N SER A 51 8.24 -4.08 -1.19
CA SER A 51 8.94 -3.33 -2.23
C SER A 51 9.27 -1.90 -1.81
N PHE A 52 10.45 -1.44 -2.23
CA PHE A 52 10.96 -0.10 -2.04
C PHE A 52 11.21 0.57 -3.37
N PHE A 53 10.60 1.74 -3.58
CA PHE A 53 10.75 2.54 -4.79
C PHE A 53 11.43 3.87 -4.44
N LEU A 54 12.26 4.39 -5.34
CA LEU A 54 12.58 5.82 -5.29
C LEU A 54 11.35 6.61 -5.77
N ALA A 55 10.99 7.64 -5.01
CA ALA A 55 9.81 8.44 -5.21
C ALA A 55 10.19 9.93 -5.27
N SER A 56 9.65 10.64 -6.25
CA SER A 56 9.76 12.09 -6.34
C SER A 56 8.44 12.77 -6.04
N VAL A 57 8.45 13.80 -5.20
CA VAL A 57 7.34 14.73 -5.00
C VAL A 57 7.75 16.06 -5.65
N PRO A 58 7.09 16.50 -6.74
CA PRO A 58 7.49 17.70 -7.45
C PRO A 58 7.45 18.97 -6.58
N ALA A 59 8.36 19.91 -6.86
CA ALA A 59 8.35 21.25 -6.29
C ALA A 59 6.97 21.93 -6.46
N GLY A 60 6.53 22.66 -5.45
CA GLY A 60 5.22 23.30 -5.41
C GLY A 60 4.07 22.37 -4.97
N THR A 61 4.30 21.07 -4.80
CA THR A 61 3.27 20.15 -4.28
C THR A 61 2.80 20.60 -2.91
N THR A 62 1.49 20.79 -2.76
CA THR A 62 0.88 21.18 -1.48
C THR A 62 0.78 19.99 -0.53
N LEU A 63 1.27 20.19 0.70
CA LEU A 63 1.32 19.19 1.77
C LEU A 63 0.78 19.79 3.07
N TYR A 64 0.26 18.94 3.95
CA TYR A 64 -0.43 19.36 5.17
C TYR A 64 0.17 18.73 6.42
N HIS A 65 0.24 19.49 7.50
CA HIS A 65 0.69 19.00 8.81
C HIS A 65 -0.26 19.50 9.90
N GLY A 66 -0.68 18.61 10.79
CA GLY A 66 -1.51 18.97 11.93
C GLY A 66 -0.74 18.90 13.23
N THR A 67 -0.78 19.96 14.03
CA THR A 67 -0.03 20.06 15.29
C THR A 67 -0.80 20.90 16.32
N GLY A 68 -0.34 20.87 17.58
CA GLY A 68 -0.85 21.73 18.64
C GLY A 68 -0.29 23.16 18.62
N GLN A 69 0.75 23.42 17.81
CA GLN A 69 1.51 24.67 17.84
C GLN A 69 1.24 25.51 16.59
N SER A 70 1.23 26.85 16.72
CA SER A 70 1.11 27.77 15.58
C SER A 70 2.43 28.05 14.87
N ASP A 71 3.54 27.76 15.54
CA ASP A 71 4.87 28.14 15.06
C ASP A 71 5.33 27.19 13.96
N ARG A 72 6.12 27.72 13.02
CA ARG A 72 6.66 26.93 11.92
C ARG A 72 7.43 25.71 12.45
N VAL A 73 7.12 24.55 11.88
CA VAL A 73 7.90 23.32 12.10
C VAL A 73 9.17 23.40 11.27
N ASN A 74 10.30 23.10 11.91
CA ASN A 74 11.62 23.15 11.26
C ASN A 74 12.27 21.77 11.13
N GLY A 75 12.07 20.87 12.10
CA GLY A 75 12.76 19.59 12.16
C GLY A 75 12.07 18.46 11.39
N THR A 76 12.41 17.23 11.77
CA THR A 76 11.80 16.00 11.24
C THR A 76 10.37 15.85 11.74
N GLU A 77 9.41 15.77 10.83
CA GLU A 77 7.96 15.68 11.14
C GLU A 77 7.19 14.98 10.00
N TRP A 78 5.88 14.77 10.20
CA TRP A 78 5.00 14.10 9.24
C TRP A 78 4.20 15.08 8.38
N LEU A 79 4.03 14.76 7.11
CA LEU A 79 3.16 15.47 6.16
C LEU A 79 2.12 14.51 5.59
N ALA A 80 0.93 15.01 5.32
CA ALA A 80 -0.11 14.31 4.58
C ALA A 80 -0.38 14.99 3.23
N PHE A 81 -0.86 14.20 2.28
CA PHE A 81 -1.34 14.70 0.99
C PHE A 81 -2.75 15.28 1.07
N GLU A 82 -3.48 14.98 2.15
CA GLU A 82 -4.87 15.41 2.38
C GLU A 82 -4.97 16.26 3.65
N PRO A 83 -5.67 17.40 3.60
CA PRO A 83 -5.90 18.21 4.79
C PRO A 83 -6.75 17.46 5.82
N GLU A 84 -7.70 16.61 5.39
CA GLU A 84 -8.54 15.81 6.29
C GLU A 84 -7.71 14.87 7.16
N HIS A 85 -6.67 14.26 6.60
CA HIS A 85 -5.75 13.39 7.32
C HIS A 85 -4.94 14.20 8.35
N ALA A 86 -4.29 15.29 7.91
CA ALA A 86 -3.52 16.15 8.83
C ALA A 86 -4.39 16.76 9.94
N MET A 87 -5.65 17.13 9.66
CA MET A 87 -6.57 17.70 10.65
C MET A 87 -6.88 16.76 11.83
N VAL A 88 -6.73 15.43 11.67
CA VAL A 88 -6.87 14.49 12.79
C VAL A 88 -5.83 14.80 13.87
N PHE A 89 -4.58 15.02 13.46
CA PHE A 89 -3.46 15.31 14.37
C PHE A 89 -3.51 16.72 14.96
N ALA A 90 -4.00 17.71 14.20
CA ALA A 90 -4.25 19.06 14.71
C ALA A 90 -5.26 19.07 15.88
N ARG A 91 -6.12 18.05 15.98
CA ARG A 91 -7.12 17.93 17.07
C ARG A 91 -6.64 17.07 18.23
N MET A 92 -5.67 16.17 18.01
CA MET A 92 -5.17 15.24 19.02
C MET A 92 -4.11 15.88 19.94
N PHE A 93 -3.22 16.71 19.40
CA PHE A 93 -2.09 17.24 20.17
C PHE A 93 -2.45 18.53 20.91
N ARG A 94 -3.37 18.43 21.88
CA ARG A 94 -3.79 19.54 22.73
C ARG A 94 -2.67 20.05 23.65
N HIS A 95 -1.75 19.18 24.09
CA HIS A 95 -0.48 19.50 24.73
C HIS A 95 0.43 18.27 24.66
N GLY A 96 1.51 18.29 23.89
CA GLY A 96 2.61 17.35 24.13
C GLY A 96 3.34 17.77 25.40
N PRO A 97 3.78 16.86 26.29
CA PRO A 97 4.78 17.23 27.27
C PRO A 97 6.00 17.72 26.48
N GLY A 98 6.49 18.91 26.80
CA GLY A 98 7.80 19.34 26.33
C GLY A 98 8.88 18.31 26.71
N PRO A 99 10.09 18.40 26.13
CA PRO A 99 11.17 17.49 26.47
C PRO A 99 11.37 17.48 27.99
N PRO A 100 11.50 16.31 28.64
CA PRO A 100 11.67 16.27 30.09
C PRO A 100 13.00 16.97 30.45
N PRO A 101 13.01 17.88 31.44
CA PRO A 101 14.26 18.23 32.11
C PRO A 101 14.74 16.97 32.84
N GLY A 102 16.03 16.65 32.67
CA GLY A 102 16.61 15.41 33.17
C GLY A 102 16.45 15.17 34.67
N GLY A 103 16.44 13.88 35.04
CA GLY A 103 16.56 13.39 36.42
C GLY A 103 16.07 11.95 36.55
N PRO A 104 16.88 11.01 37.09
CA PRO A 104 16.47 9.62 37.31
C PRO A 104 15.70 9.50 38.64
N ASP A 105 14.63 8.71 38.67
CA ASP A 105 14.17 7.85 39.79
C ASP A 105 12.70 7.42 39.55
N GLY A 106 12.38 6.14 39.82
CA GLY A 106 11.22 5.34 39.34
C GLY A 106 9.82 5.65 39.94
N PRO A 107 8.89 4.67 40.14
CA PRO A 107 8.99 3.21 40.00
C PRO A 107 7.86 2.51 39.18
N ASP A 108 8.04 1.20 39.02
CA ASP A 108 7.16 0.21 38.40
C ASP A 108 5.69 0.21 38.88
N GLY A 109 4.77 -0.09 37.96
CA GLY A 109 3.34 -0.30 38.25
C GLY A 109 2.66 -1.21 37.23
N SER A 110 2.48 -2.47 37.62
CA SER A 110 1.72 -3.51 36.93
C SER A 110 0.20 -3.29 37.02
N GLY A 111 -0.51 -3.53 35.89
CA GLY A 111 -1.87 -4.08 35.83
C GLY A 111 -3.06 -3.19 36.24
N SER A 112 -3.96 -2.90 35.29
CA SER A 112 -5.40 -2.87 35.56
C SER A 112 -6.23 -3.06 34.28
N ASP A 113 -7.27 -3.88 34.41
CA ASP A 113 -8.34 -4.11 33.45
C ASP A 113 -9.09 -2.82 33.13
N GLY A 114 -8.98 -2.35 31.89
CA GLY A 114 -9.79 -1.27 31.32
C GLY A 114 -11.02 -1.78 30.54
N PRO A 115 -12.06 -0.96 30.32
CA PRO A 115 -13.35 -1.41 29.80
C PRO A 115 -13.25 -2.05 28.40
N ARG A 116 -14.16 -3.00 28.12
CA ARG A 116 -14.39 -3.60 26.79
C ARG A 116 -14.92 -2.54 25.82
N GLY A 117 -14.02 -1.78 25.21
CA GLY A 117 -14.28 -0.90 24.07
C GLY A 117 -13.40 -1.30 22.88
N SER A 118 -13.86 -1.02 21.66
CA SER A 118 -13.06 -1.26 20.45
C SER A 118 -11.73 -0.49 20.51
N ALA A 119 -10.69 -0.96 19.81
CA ALA A 119 -9.41 -0.25 19.74
C ALA A 119 -9.57 1.23 19.32
N PHE A 120 -10.57 1.50 18.48
CA PHE A 120 -11.00 2.83 18.08
C PHE A 120 -11.54 3.67 19.26
N GLN A 121 -12.30 3.07 20.16
CA GLN A 121 -12.78 3.72 21.38
C GLN A 121 -11.66 3.99 22.40
N LYS A 122 -10.59 3.19 22.40
CA LYS A 122 -9.37 3.44 23.18
C LYS A 122 -8.51 4.55 22.58
N LEU A 123 -8.33 4.57 21.25
CA LEU A 123 -7.67 5.66 20.53
C LEU A 123 -8.43 6.98 20.69
N LEU A 124 -9.77 6.93 20.63
CA LEU A 124 -10.66 8.05 20.93
C LEU A 124 -10.71 8.39 22.43
N GLY A 125 -10.51 7.42 23.32
CA GLY A 125 -10.53 7.60 24.77
C GLY A 125 -9.35 8.43 25.29
N TRP A 126 -8.20 8.37 24.62
CA TRP A 126 -7.06 9.27 24.88
C TRP A 126 -7.34 10.74 24.48
N ILE A 127 -8.43 10.99 23.76
CA ILE A 127 -8.90 12.33 23.33
C ILE A 127 -9.85 12.93 24.38
N GLY A 128 -10.12 12.22 25.48
CA GLY A 128 -11.30 12.43 26.33
C GLY A 128 -11.11 13.08 27.69
N GLU A 129 -9.91 13.46 28.12
CA GLU A 129 -9.73 14.10 29.44
C GLU A 129 -8.81 15.31 29.40
N THR A 130 -9.30 16.46 28.94
CA THR A 130 -8.69 17.76 29.29
C THR A 130 -9.76 18.87 29.25
N GLU A 131 -9.65 19.82 30.18
CA GLU A 131 -10.64 20.86 30.53
C GLU A 131 -11.30 21.60 29.36
N ASN A 132 -12.57 21.97 29.50
CA ASN A 132 -13.37 22.63 28.47
C ASN A 132 -12.89 24.07 28.18
N ASP A 133 -12.02 24.27 27.19
CA ASP A 133 -11.91 25.55 26.48
C ASP A 133 -12.51 25.41 25.07
N PRO A 134 -13.69 26.01 24.81
CA PRO A 134 -14.36 25.93 23.51
C PRO A 134 -13.60 26.62 22.36
N ASP A 135 -12.59 27.44 22.68
CA ASP A 135 -11.74 28.09 21.68
C ASP A 135 -10.43 27.32 21.41
N ALA A 136 -10.02 26.33 22.22
CA ALA A 136 -8.70 25.68 22.16
C ALA A 136 -8.50 24.61 21.05
N GLY A 137 -8.70 24.97 19.78
CA GLY A 137 -8.29 24.12 18.65
C GLY A 137 -6.80 24.21 18.35
N GLY A 138 -6.18 23.12 17.89
CA GLY A 138 -4.82 23.12 17.35
C GLY A 138 -4.75 23.70 15.93
N TRP A 139 -3.66 23.44 15.21
CA TRP A 139 -3.28 24.15 14.00
C TRP A 139 -3.04 23.21 12.83
N LEU A 140 -3.54 23.61 11.67
CA LEU A 140 -3.26 22.98 10.38
C LEU A 140 -2.29 23.87 9.62
N HIS A 141 -1.12 23.34 9.32
CA HIS A 141 -0.10 24.00 8.52
C HIS A 141 -0.19 23.49 7.10
N THR A 142 -0.14 24.40 6.14
CA THR A 142 -0.08 24.10 4.71
C THR A 142 1.29 24.52 4.21
N TYR A 143 1.99 23.58 3.59
CA TYR A 143 3.31 23.76 3.01
C TYR A 143 3.26 23.53 1.51
N ALA A 144 4.21 24.11 0.79
CA ALA A 144 4.61 23.67 -0.55
C ALA A 144 6.00 23.03 -0.48
N ALA A 145 6.23 21.98 -1.26
CA ALA A 145 7.57 21.45 -1.47
C ALA A 145 8.46 22.54 -2.12
N ALA A 146 9.57 22.91 -1.49
CA ALA A 146 10.45 23.98 -2.00
C ALA A 146 11.33 23.51 -3.18
N LYS A 147 11.44 22.20 -3.35
CA LYS A 147 12.15 21.51 -4.43
C LYS A 147 11.45 20.17 -4.73
N ASP A 148 11.92 19.47 -5.75
CA ASP A 148 11.56 18.06 -5.92
C ASP A 148 12.12 17.26 -4.74
N LEU A 149 11.23 16.73 -3.90
CA LEU A 149 11.63 15.93 -2.75
C LEU A 149 11.97 14.53 -3.24
N ARG A 150 13.14 14.02 -2.85
CA ARG A 150 13.61 12.67 -3.19
C ARG A 150 13.36 11.76 -2.00
N LEU A 151 12.51 10.77 -2.14
CA LEU A 151 12.02 9.97 -1.02
C LEU A 151 12.16 8.48 -1.35
N VAL A 152 12.18 7.64 -0.33
CA VAL A 152 11.96 6.19 -0.49
C VAL A 152 10.49 5.90 -0.17
N TYR A 153 9.76 5.35 -1.13
CA TYR A 153 8.41 4.83 -0.91
C TYR A 153 8.48 3.38 -0.46
N ILE A 154 7.85 3.08 0.67
CA ILE A 154 7.68 1.74 1.23
C ILE A 154 6.24 1.31 0.92
N ASP A 155 6.06 0.26 0.10
CA ASP A 155 4.74 -0.19 -0.33
C ASP A 155 3.89 -0.82 0.79
N GLY A 156 2.63 -1.15 0.47
CA GLY A 156 1.67 -1.65 1.45
C GLY A 156 1.21 -0.58 2.46
N MET A 157 0.71 -1.03 3.61
CA MET A 157 0.34 -0.17 4.74
C MET A 157 1.52 0.01 5.71
N SER A 158 2.66 0.42 5.19
CA SER A 158 3.96 0.51 5.89
C SER A 158 4.02 1.49 7.07
N ALA A 159 2.92 2.18 7.39
CA ALA A 159 2.75 2.97 8.61
C ALA A 159 1.66 2.43 9.54
N ALA A 160 1.03 1.29 9.26
CA ALA A 160 0.06 0.67 10.17
C ALA A 160 0.77 -0.04 11.33
N LYS A 161 0.44 0.31 12.58
CA LYS A 161 1.11 -0.19 13.79
C LYS A 161 0.42 -1.45 14.32
N THR A 162 0.59 -2.56 13.62
CA THR A 162 -0.06 -3.87 13.91
C THR A 162 0.93 -5.03 13.78
N SER A 163 0.64 -6.15 14.45
CA SER A 163 1.37 -7.40 14.31
C SER A 163 1.12 -8.16 12.99
N ASN A 164 0.24 -7.64 12.13
CA ASN A 164 -0.15 -8.30 10.89
C ASN A 164 0.95 -8.33 9.81
N GLY A 165 2.06 -7.63 10.02
CA GLY A 165 3.24 -7.66 9.14
C GLY A 165 3.46 -6.37 8.35
N THR A 166 2.63 -5.35 8.57
CA THR A 166 2.68 -4.06 7.89
C THR A 166 3.98 -3.29 8.11
N LEU A 167 4.71 -3.56 9.20
CA LEU A 167 6.00 -2.92 9.50
C LEU A 167 7.20 -3.81 9.15
N ASP A 168 6.98 -5.05 8.68
CA ASP A 168 8.05 -6.04 8.47
C ASP A 168 9.14 -5.48 7.55
N SER A 169 8.80 -4.93 6.38
CA SER A 169 9.78 -4.41 5.42
C SER A 169 10.51 -3.17 5.96
N GLN A 170 9.78 -2.23 6.56
CA GLN A 170 10.38 -1.03 7.16
C GLN A 170 11.37 -1.39 8.28
N ASP A 171 10.97 -2.23 9.23
CA ASP A 171 11.80 -2.50 10.42
C ASP A 171 12.93 -3.48 10.12
N ARG A 172 12.64 -4.54 9.36
CA ARG A 172 13.61 -5.60 9.09
C ARG A 172 14.56 -5.25 7.95
N ILE A 173 14.11 -4.55 6.91
CA ILE A 173 14.94 -4.24 5.74
C ILE A 173 15.46 -2.80 5.81
N LEU A 174 14.57 -1.79 5.80
CA LEU A 174 15.00 -0.38 5.74
C LEU A 174 15.82 0.01 6.97
N LEU A 175 15.37 -0.38 8.17
CA LEU A 175 16.02 -0.02 9.43
C LEU A 175 16.99 -1.07 9.97
N GLY A 176 17.14 -2.21 9.28
CA GLY A 176 18.11 -3.25 9.64
C GLY A 176 17.98 -3.77 11.06
N ASP A 177 16.76 -4.01 11.56
CA ASP A 177 16.47 -4.53 12.90
C ASP A 177 16.93 -3.61 14.06
N VAL A 178 17.32 -2.35 13.79
CA VAL A 178 17.86 -1.43 14.83
C VAL A 178 16.86 -1.13 15.95
N LEU A 179 15.56 -1.34 15.71
CA LEU A 179 14.50 -1.12 16.69
C LEU A 179 14.15 -2.38 17.51
N ASP A 180 14.69 -3.56 17.16
CA ASP A 180 14.49 -4.81 17.91
C ASP A 180 15.42 -4.90 19.13
N ASP A 181 15.40 -3.85 19.97
CA ASP A 181 16.23 -3.74 21.17
C ASP A 181 15.42 -3.85 22.47
N GLY A 182 14.11 -4.13 22.36
CA GLY A 182 13.19 -4.24 23.49
C GLY A 182 12.93 -2.92 24.23
N LYS A 183 13.41 -1.79 23.71
CA LYS A 183 13.24 -0.45 24.32
C LYS A 183 12.08 0.34 23.73
N GLY A 184 11.30 -0.32 22.87
CA GLY A 184 10.23 0.28 22.07
C GLY A 184 8.81 0.07 22.59
N GLY A 185 7.86 0.44 21.75
CA GLY A 185 6.42 0.34 21.93
C GLY A 185 5.69 1.64 21.56
N GLY A 186 4.58 1.54 20.83
CA GLY A 186 3.70 2.70 20.68
C GLY A 186 4.20 3.76 19.68
N MET A 187 3.85 5.00 19.98
CA MET A 187 4.34 6.20 19.28
C MET A 187 5.84 6.46 19.49
N ILE A 188 6.47 5.85 20.51
CA ILE A 188 7.91 5.99 20.75
C ILE A 188 8.70 5.41 19.57
N ASP A 189 8.30 4.24 19.08
CA ASP A 189 8.97 3.64 17.93
C ASP A 189 8.71 4.42 16.65
N GLU A 190 7.54 5.04 16.46
CA GLU A 190 7.31 5.88 15.29
C GLU A 190 8.29 7.05 15.20
N MET A 191 8.53 7.73 16.33
CA MET A 191 9.53 8.79 16.40
C MET A 191 10.96 8.24 16.23
N ARG A 192 11.24 7.04 16.75
CA ARG A 192 12.55 6.38 16.52
C ARG A 192 12.74 6.01 15.05
N ARG A 193 11.73 5.47 14.36
CA ARG A 193 11.76 5.19 12.91
C ARG A 193 12.10 6.45 12.14
N ALA A 194 11.35 7.54 12.39
CA ALA A 194 11.59 8.83 11.72
C ALA A 194 13.01 9.35 11.94
N LYS A 195 13.49 9.36 13.19
CA LYS A 195 14.85 9.80 13.52
C LYS A 195 15.92 8.90 12.91
N THR A 196 15.70 7.59 12.90
CA THR A 196 16.66 6.63 12.32
C THR A 196 16.76 6.82 10.82
N VAL A 197 15.64 6.88 10.08
CA VAL A 197 15.63 7.17 8.64
C VAL A 197 16.40 8.45 8.33
N CYS A 198 16.14 9.53 9.06
CA CYS A 198 16.79 10.82 8.81
C CYS A 198 18.25 10.87 9.24
N ARG A 199 18.65 10.04 10.21
CA ARG A 199 20.06 9.80 10.53
C ARG A 199 20.74 9.06 9.38
N MET A 200 20.16 7.97 8.89
CA MET A 200 20.69 7.20 7.75
C MET A 200 20.82 8.06 6.50
N ALA A 201 19.81 8.90 6.21
CA ALA A 201 19.84 9.84 5.10
C ALA A 201 21.09 10.74 5.13
N ARG A 202 21.44 11.28 6.31
CA ARG A 202 22.62 12.15 6.47
C ARG A 202 23.94 11.38 6.55
N GLU A 203 23.96 10.29 7.30
CA GLU A 203 25.21 9.61 7.70
C GLU A 203 25.63 8.50 6.73
N GLU A 204 24.66 7.82 6.10
CA GLU A 204 24.90 6.64 5.26
C GLU A 204 24.60 6.88 3.78
N TRP A 205 23.69 7.80 3.47
CA TRP A 205 23.25 8.09 2.10
C TRP A 205 23.61 9.49 1.62
N GLU A 206 24.52 10.20 2.28
CA GLU A 206 25.05 11.51 1.82
C GLU A 206 23.95 12.51 1.39
N ASP A 207 22.86 12.59 2.14
CA ASP A 207 21.69 13.43 1.85
C ASP A 207 21.07 13.16 0.46
N ARG A 208 21.17 11.92 -0.05
CA ARG A 208 20.56 11.50 -1.34
C ARG A 208 19.03 11.45 -1.29
N ILE A 209 18.46 11.27 -0.10
CA ILE A 209 17.01 11.31 0.14
C ILE A 209 16.67 12.32 1.23
N ASP A 210 15.46 12.85 1.16
CA ASP A 210 14.92 13.87 2.05
C ASP A 210 13.97 13.26 3.10
N GLY A 211 13.64 11.97 2.98
CA GLY A 211 12.67 11.28 3.84
C GLY A 211 12.09 10.00 3.22
N VAL A 212 10.94 9.56 3.75
CA VAL A 212 10.20 8.38 3.27
C VAL A 212 8.73 8.66 3.05
N ILE A 213 8.12 7.99 2.07
CA ILE A 213 6.66 7.91 1.88
C ILE A 213 6.18 6.53 2.34
N ARG A 214 5.08 6.49 3.08
CA ARG A 214 4.44 5.26 3.55
C ARG A 214 2.95 5.46 3.75
N MET A 215 2.21 4.39 3.98
CA MET A 215 0.75 4.45 4.08
C MET A 215 0.23 3.91 5.41
N GLU A 216 -0.62 4.70 6.08
CA GLU A 216 -1.49 4.23 7.15
C GLU A 216 -2.92 4.20 6.58
N ALA A 217 -3.82 5.04 7.08
CA ALA A 217 -5.12 5.22 6.46
C ALA A 217 -5.02 6.07 5.17
N GLY A 218 -4.09 7.02 5.15
CA GLY A 218 -3.68 7.75 3.95
C GLY A 218 -2.16 7.70 3.77
N PHE A 219 -1.68 8.25 2.65
CA PHE A 219 -0.23 8.40 2.44
C PHE A 219 0.31 9.53 3.30
N GLU A 220 1.45 9.26 3.93
CA GLU A 220 2.21 10.22 4.73
C GLU A 220 3.67 10.27 4.27
N ILE A 221 4.29 11.42 4.45
CA ILE A 221 5.73 11.63 4.29
C ILE A 221 6.32 11.86 5.68
N ILE A 222 7.34 11.10 6.06
CA ILE A 222 8.28 11.55 7.10
C ILE A 222 9.37 12.34 6.38
N LEU A 223 9.42 13.64 6.61
CA LEU A 223 10.42 14.51 5.99
C LEU A 223 11.47 14.90 7.02
N CYS A 224 12.75 14.88 6.62
CA CYS A 224 13.86 15.04 7.56
C CYS A 224 14.10 16.48 8.00
N ASP A 225 13.82 17.47 7.15
CA ASP A 225 14.05 18.89 7.44
C ASP A 225 13.00 19.79 6.76
N PHE A 226 11.99 20.21 7.53
CA PHE A 226 10.94 21.11 7.03
C PHE A 226 11.47 22.53 6.75
N ALA A 227 12.50 22.98 7.48
CA ALA A 227 13.05 24.32 7.28
C ALA A 227 13.78 24.43 5.94
N ARG A 228 14.51 23.37 5.58
CA ARG A 228 15.28 23.27 4.32
C ARG A 228 14.39 23.00 3.11
N ASP A 229 13.42 22.10 3.23
CA ASP A 229 12.79 21.46 2.07
C ASP A 229 11.35 21.93 1.79
N LEU A 230 10.77 22.79 2.64
CA LEU A 230 9.39 23.28 2.48
C LEU A 230 9.27 24.80 2.59
N ASP A 231 8.30 25.35 1.87
CA ASP A 231 7.80 26.71 2.04
C ASP A 231 6.49 26.69 2.83
N LEU A 232 6.44 27.39 3.97
CA LEU A 232 5.21 27.53 4.75
C LEU A 232 4.27 28.53 4.06
N LEU A 233 3.08 28.07 3.65
CA LEU A 233 2.09 28.90 2.98
C LEU A 233 1.10 29.51 3.97
N HIS A 234 0.47 28.66 4.79
CA HIS A 234 -0.60 29.06 5.69
C HIS A 234 -0.57 28.28 6.99
N VAL A 235 -0.91 28.96 8.08
CA VAL A 235 -1.17 28.35 9.39
C VAL A 235 -2.57 28.75 9.81
N VAL A 236 -3.46 27.77 9.95
CA VAL A 236 -4.87 28.01 10.26
C VAL A 236 -5.28 27.25 11.51
N ARG A 237 -5.99 27.94 12.41
CA ARG A 237 -6.54 27.31 13.60
C ARG A 237 -7.71 26.41 13.21
N VAL A 238 -7.65 25.15 13.62
CA VAL A 238 -8.72 24.18 13.39
C VAL A 238 -9.79 24.39 14.47
N LYS A 239 -11.06 24.17 14.13
CA LYS A 239 -12.12 24.18 15.13
C LYS A 239 -11.85 23.10 16.19
N GLY A 240 -11.84 23.51 17.47
CA GLY A 240 -11.71 22.59 18.60
C GLY A 240 -12.84 21.54 18.62
N ALA A 241 -12.57 20.41 19.27
CA ALA A 241 -13.57 19.36 19.48
C ALA A 241 -14.59 19.76 20.57
N GLY A 242 -15.35 20.82 20.33
CA GLY A 242 -16.40 21.28 21.24
C GLY A 242 -17.69 20.47 21.07
N THR A 243 -18.29 20.05 22.19
CA THR A 243 -19.72 19.68 22.24
C THR A 243 -20.56 20.92 21.88
N GLY A 244 -21.72 20.71 21.25
CA GLY A 244 -22.56 21.77 20.66
C GLY A 244 -22.97 22.90 21.63
N PRO A 245 -23.58 23.98 21.11
CA PRO A 245 -23.77 25.22 21.86
C PRO A 245 -24.65 25.01 23.09
N SER A 246 -24.10 25.26 24.28
CA SER A 246 -24.87 25.40 25.51
C SER A 246 -25.84 26.58 25.37
N ARG A 247 -27.14 26.31 25.30
CA ARG A 247 -28.16 27.36 25.46
C ARG A 247 -28.02 27.99 26.85
N PRO A 248 -28.00 29.32 26.98
CA PRO A 248 -27.99 29.97 28.28
C PRO A 248 -29.40 29.92 28.86
N GLY A 249 -29.56 29.31 30.04
CA GLY A 249 -30.71 29.52 30.90
C GLY A 249 -31.50 28.25 31.28
N ALA A 250 -31.17 27.69 32.45
CA ALA A 250 -32.16 27.06 33.33
C ALA A 250 -31.62 27.12 34.77
N GLY A 251 -32.39 27.77 35.66
CA GLY A 251 -32.03 27.99 37.07
C GLY A 251 -32.05 26.72 37.93
N PRO A 252 -31.74 26.84 39.23
CA PRO A 252 -31.49 25.70 40.09
C PRO A 252 -32.80 25.05 40.53
N GLY A 253 -32.94 23.75 40.25
CA GLY A 253 -33.95 22.90 40.88
C GLY A 253 -34.81 22.13 39.89
N ARG A 254 -34.42 20.90 39.59
CA ARG A 254 -35.31 19.73 39.46
C ARG A 254 -34.49 18.45 39.24
N GLU A 255 -34.89 17.40 39.96
CA GLU A 255 -34.31 16.05 39.89
C GLU A 255 -34.35 15.46 38.47
N PRO A 256 -33.43 14.54 38.11
CA PRO A 256 -33.41 13.94 36.79
C PRO A 256 -34.51 12.87 36.69
N GLY A 257 -35.58 13.20 35.96
CA GLY A 257 -36.55 12.25 35.46
C GLY A 257 -35.93 11.34 34.39
N ARG A 258 -36.14 10.03 34.54
CA ARG A 258 -35.85 8.99 33.55
C ARG A 258 -36.54 9.30 32.22
N GLY A 259 -35.77 9.62 31.19
CA GLY A 259 -36.20 9.73 29.80
C GLY A 259 -35.13 9.16 28.88
N ASN A 260 -35.52 8.32 27.92
CA ASN A 260 -34.66 7.60 26.98
C ASN A 260 -33.63 8.53 26.29
N GLU A 261 -32.35 8.29 26.54
CA GLU A 261 -31.22 8.97 25.89
C GLU A 261 -30.74 8.25 24.61
N ASN A 262 -31.65 7.82 23.74
CA ASN A 262 -31.27 7.21 22.45
C ASN A 262 -31.03 8.22 21.31
N GLU A 263 -30.93 9.51 21.60
CA GLU A 263 -30.62 10.55 20.59
C GLU A 263 -29.55 11.54 21.04
N LYS A 264 -28.59 11.10 21.85
CA LYS A 264 -27.34 11.85 22.08
C LYS A 264 -26.24 11.26 21.20
N GLY A 265 -26.19 11.72 19.95
CA GLY A 265 -25.05 11.51 19.07
C GLY A 265 -23.78 11.99 19.76
N PRO A 266 -22.74 11.15 19.90
CA PRO A 266 -21.56 11.51 20.67
C PRO A 266 -20.69 12.46 19.85
N GLY A 267 -20.22 13.54 20.49
CA GLY A 267 -19.01 14.29 20.11
C GLY A 267 -18.70 14.43 18.61
N GLY A 268 -19.54 15.16 17.86
CA GLY A 268 -19.19 15.71 16.55
C GLY A 268 -18.60 14.75 15.49
N PRO A 269 -19.43 14.04 14.69
CA PRO A 269 -19.03 13.04 13.67
C PRO A 269 -18.33 13.61 12.41
N GLY A 270 -17.69 14.77 12.45
CA GLY A 270 -17.18 15.45 11.25
C GLY A 270 -15.71 15.18 10.88
N GLY A 271 -14.89 14.67 11.80
CA GLY A 271 -13.44 14.51 11.60
C GLY A 271 -13.05 13.19 10.93
N VAL A 272 -13.24 12.09 11.65
CA VAL A 272 -12.89 10.74 11.18
C VAL A 272 -13.72 10.31 9.96
N ASN A 273 -14.98 10.72 9.91
CA ASN A 273 -15.89 10.39 8.80
C ASN A 273 -15.49 11.06 7.48
N ARG A 274 -15.09 12.34 7.55
CA ARG A 274 -14.55 13.05 6.38
C ARG A 274 -13.20 12.48 5.97
N TRP A 275 -12.39 12.06 6.94
CA TRP A 275 -11.10 11.43 6.68
C TRP A 275 -11.24 10.13 5.89
N LEU A 276 -12.08 9.18 6.33
CA LEU A 276 -12.30 7.92 5.61
C LEU A 276 -12.94 8.14 4.23
N LYS A 277 -13.83 9.12 4.09
CA LYS A 277 -14.37 9.50 2.77
C LYS A 277 -13.28 10.08 1.85
N ALA A 278 -12.41 10.93 2.36
CA ALA A 278 -11.31 11.55 1.60
C ALA A 278 -10.26 10.51 1.17
N ILE A 279 -9.99 9.53 2.04
CA ILE A 279 -9.19 8.33 1.77
C ILE A 279 -9.83 7.53 0.63
N ALA A 280 -11.09 7.10 0.80
CA ALA A 280 -11.76 6.26 -0.19
C ALA A 280 -11.89 6.90 -1.58
N ALA A 281 -12.02 8.22 -1.64
CA ALA A 281 -12.01 8.97 -2.90
C ALA A 281 -10.68 8.84 -3.70
N ARG A 282 -9.62 8.33 -3.07
CA ARG A 282 -8.26 8.17 -3.61
C ARG A 282 -7.78 6.72 -3.60
N TYR A 283 -8.70 5.76 -3.51
CA TYR A 283 -8.41 4.33 -3.61
C TYR A 283 -7.51 3.97 -4.79
N HIS A 284 -7.73 4.63 -5.93
CA HIS A 284 -7.00 4.36 -7.18
C HIS A 284 -5.87 5.35 -7.47
N GLY A 285 -5.52 6.21 -6.51
CA GLY A 285 -4.36 7.08 -6.60
C GLY A 285 -4.56 8.46 -5.98
N ILE A 286 -3.45 9.07 -5.58
CA ILE A 286 -3.44 10.42 -4.99
C ILE A 286 -3.59 11.55 -6.03
N GLY A 287 -3.58 11.22 -7.33
CA GLY A 287 -3.88 12.13 -8.45
C GLY A 287 -2.85 13.24 -8.67
N GLY A 288 -2.95 13.89 -9.83
CA GLY A 288 -2.21 15.11 -10.16
C GLY A 288 -0.69 14.96 -10.31
N HIS A 289 -0.19 13.73 -10.51
CA HIS A 289 1.25 13.42 -10.56
C HIS A 289 2.02 13.96 -9.34
N ARG A 290 1.35 14.02 -8.17
CA ARG A 290 1.93 14.53 -6.92
C ARG A 290 3.06 13.65 -6.37
N VAL A 291 3.14 12.40 -6.85
CA VAL A 291 4.27 11.49 -6.64
C VAL A 291 4.53 10.76 -7.96
N THR A 292 5.80 10.62 -8.32
CA THR A 292 6.25 9.74 -9.41
C THR A 292 7.22 8.71 -8.85
N LEU A 293 7.08 7.45 -9.27
CA LEU A 293 7.94 6.36 -8.83
C LEU A 293 8.92 5.94 -9.94
N ASN A 294 10.13 5.56 -9.54
CA ASN A 294 11.07 4.90 -10.44
C ASN A 294 10.76 3.39 -10.48
N TYR A 295 10.15 2.93 -11.58
CA TYR A 295 9.81 1.51 -11.77
C TYR A 295 10.91 0.70 -12.45
N ASP A 296 11.88 1.36 -13.09
CA ASP A 296 13.01 0.68 -13.73
C ASP A 296 14.05 0.25 -12.68
N HIS A 297 14.13 0.98 -11.56
CA HIS A 297 15.01 0.72 -10.44
C HIS A 297 14.22 0.74 -9.12
N PHE A 298 13.89 -0.46 -8.62
CA PHE A 298 13.28 -0.67 -7.31
C PHE A 298 13.77 -1.98 -6.71
N VAL A 299 13.66 -2.12 -5.40
CA VAL A 299 14.06 -3.33 -4.67
C VAL A 299 12.82 -4.02 -4.14
N THR A 300 12.73 -5.34 -4.28
CA THR A 300 11.60 -6.11 -3.77
C THR A 300 12.03 -7.47 -3.22
N ALA A 301 11.50 -7.86 -2.06
CA ALA A 301 11.88 -9.13 -1.42
C ALA A 301 11.48 -10.36 -2.27
N TYR A 302 10.55 -10.19 -3.22
CA TYR A 302 10.05 -11.25 -4.10
C TYR A 302 11.10 -11.87 -5.00
N THR A 303 12.25 -11.21 -5.23
CA THR A 303 13.30 -11.67 -6.16
C THR A 303 14.47 -12.40 -5.48
N TYR A 304 14.40 -12.66 -4.17
CA TYR A 304 15.54 -13.18 -3.39
C TYR A 304 15.41 -14.67 -3.02
N GLY A 305 14.43 -15.39 -3.57
CA GLY A 305 14.23 -16.82 -3.29
C GLY A 305 13.86 -17.12 -1.84
N LEU A 306 13.30 -16.13 -1.12
CA LEU A 306 12.87 -16.25 0.26
C LEU A 306 11.49 -16.92 0.34
N ASP A 307 11.27 -17.74 1.37
CA ASP A 307 9.95 -18.26 1.69
C ASP A 307 9.11 -17.20 2.41
N LEU A 308 8.64 -16.19 1.66
CA LEU A 308 7.86 -15.07 2.20
C LEU A 308 6.50 -15.50 2.74
N PHE A 309 6.01 -16.68 2.37
CA PHE A 309 4.66 -17.15 2.67
C PHE A 309 4.64 -18.33 3.66
N ALA A 310 5.76 -18.62 4.35
CA ALA A 310 5.85 -19.70 5.34
C ALA A 310 4.78 -19.65 6.44
N SER A 311 4.35 -18.44 6.81
CA SER A 311 3.35 -18.19 7.85
C SER A 311 1.91 -18.10 7.29
N ALA A 312 1.70 -18.49 6.04
CA ALA A 312 0.40 -18.41 5.39
C ALA A 312 -0.56 -19.49 5.91
N GLU A 313 -1.52 -19.09 6.74
CA GLU A 313 -2.63 -19.94 7.15
C GLU A 313 -3.93 -19.55 6.41
N GLY A 314 -4.51 -20.50 5.66
CA GLY A 314 -5.78 -20.33 4.96
C GLY A 314 -5.74 -19.32 3.79
N ARG A 315 -6.89 -18.67 3.52
CA ARG A 315 -7.05 -17.70 2.40
C ARG A 315 -6.38 -16.34 2.65
N ARG A 316 -5.58 -16.20 3.71
CA ARG A 316 -4.97 -14.93 4.17
C ARG A 316 -3.44 -14.98 4.10
N SER A 317 -2.93 -15.51 2.98
CA SER A 317 -1.49 -15.60 2.71
C SER A 317 -0.94 -14.23 2.30
N LEU A 318 -0.41 -13.48 3.24
CA LEU A 318 0.34 -12.26 2.98
C LEU A 318 1.82 -12.48 3.31
N PRO A 319 2.74 -11.86 2.57
CA PRO A 319 4.16 -12.08 2.80
C PRO A 319 4.57 -11.60 4.20
N ARG A 320 5.51 -12.30 4.82
CA ARG A 320 6.10 -11.98 6.13
C ARG A 320 7.61 -12.08 6.06
N LEU A 321 8.29 -11.30 6.89
CA LEU A 321 9.74 -11.37 7.08
C LEU A 321 10.13 -11.84 8.48
N GLN A 322 9.17 -11.88 9.42
CA GLN A 322 9.48 -12.12 10.83
C GLN A 322 10.17 -13.46 11.10
N HIS A 323 9.83 -14.51 10.34
CA HIS A 323 10.41 -15.84 10.48
C HIS A 323 11.79 -16.00 9.81
N LEU A 324 12.21 -15.03 8.99
CA LEU A 324 13.49 -15.05 8.30
C LEU A 324 14.61 -14.53 9.20
N SER A 325 15.82 -15.07 9.04
CA SER A 325 16.97 -14.58 9.79
C SER A 325 17.41 -13.20 9.28
N SER A 326 18.07 -12.41 10.12
CA SER A 326 18.62 -11.11 9.71
C SER A 326 19.61 -11.27 8.53
N ALA A 327 20.41 -12.35 8.55
CA ALA A 327 21.38 -12.65 7.51
C ALA A 327 20.73 -12.94 6.14
N ASP A 328 19.54 -13.53 6.11
CA ASP A 328 18.81 -13.79 4.87
C ASP A 328 18.32 -12.48 4.21
N LEU A 329 18.18 -11.40 5.00
CA LEU A 329 17.71 -10.09 4.53
C LEU A 329 18.85 -9.15 4.13
N ASP A 330 20.10 -9.45 4.49
CA ASP A 330 21.27 -8.63 4.19
C ASP A 330 21.44 -8.34 2.68
N PRO A 331 21.22 -9.29 1.75
CA PRO A 331 21.28 -8.98 0.32
C PRO A 331 20.30 -7.88 -0.11
N ILE A 332 19.09 -7.87 0.47
CA ILE A 332 18.07 -6.85 0.18
C ILE A 332 18.51 -5.50 0.73
N ARG A 333 19.06 -5.46 1.95
CA ARG A 333 19.59 -4.23 2.57
C ARG A 333 20.71 -3.61 1.74
N VAL A 334 21.61 -4.45 1.24
CA VAL A 334 22.71 -4.02 0.35
C VAL A 334 22.17 -3.44 -0.95
N ASP A 335 21.20 -4.09 -1.58
CA ASP A 335 20.62 -3.59 -2.83
C ASP A 335 19.76 -2.34 -2.63
N LEU A 336 19.08 -2.19 -1.47
CA LEU A 336 18.38 -0.96 -1.10
C LEU A 336 19.35 0.21 -0.90
N HIS A 337 20.47 -0.03 -0.21
CA HIS A 337 21.54 0.96 -0.09
C HIS A 337 22.11 1.33 -1.47
N ARG A 338 22.32 0.35 -2.36
CA ARG A 338 22.76 0.60 -3.74
C ARG A 338 21.75 1.41 -4.53
N LEU A 339 20.45 1.08 -4.42
CA LEU A 339 19.37 1.81 -5.08
C LEU A 339 19.45 3.31 -4.75
N ILE A 340 19.51 3.64 -3.45
CA ILE A 340 19.52 5.03 -2.96
C ILE A 340 20.79 5.79 -3.38
N THR A 341 21.95 5.12 -3.31
CA THR A 341 23.24 5.75 -3.60
C THR A 341 23.55 5.87 -5.09
N THR A 342 22.94 5.03 -5.94
CA THR A 342 23.25 4.97 -7.38
C THR A 342 22.23 5.72 -8.24
N HIS A 343 20.95 5.68 -7.88
CA HIS A 343 19.85 6.19 -8.70
C HIS A 343 19.22 7.45 -8.12
N ASP A 344 18.83 8.38 -8.99
CA ASP A 344 18.08 9.58 -8.64
C ASP A 344 16.56 9.32 -8.69
N ALA A 345 15.82 9.90 -7.72
CA ALA A 345 14.37 9.78 -7.69
C ALA A 345 13.67 10.50 -8.86
N ASN A 346 14.35 11.47 -9.49
CA ASN A 346 13.87 12.21 -10.66
C ASN A 346 14.32 11.57 -11.99
N GLU A 347 15.02 10.42 -11.96
CA GLU A 347 15.35 9.71 -13.18
C GLU A 347 14.09 9.37 -13.98
N SER A 348 14.16 9.57 -15.29
CA SER A 348 13.10 9.14 -16.19
C SER A 348 12.91 7.63 -16.07
N SER A 349 11.69 7.22 -15.74
CA SER A 349 11.32 5.80 -15.68
C SER A 349 10.16 5.49 -16.61
N PHE A 350 10.14 4.29 -17.16
CA PHE A 350 9.00 3.78 -17.91
C PHE A 350 7.84 3.50 -16.96
N ASP A 351 6.66 4.02 -17.28
CA ASP A 351 5.44 3.85 -16.49
C ASP A 351 4.89 2.42 -16.62
N TRP A 352 5.47 1.51 -15.86
CA TRP A 352 5.01 0.13 -15.78
C TRP A 352 3.64 0.01 -15.12
N GLN A 353 3.24 0.96 -14.28
CA GLN A 353 1.90 0.97 -13.67
C GLN A 353 0.80 1.20 -14.72
N ALA A 354 1.02 2.07 -15.71
CA ALA A 354 0.07 2.21 -16.83
C ALA A 354 -0.10 0.91 -17.63
N VAL A 355 0.95 0.08 -17.74
CA VAL A 355 0.85 -1.22 -18.42
C VAL A 355 0.09 -2.24 -17.57
N THR A 356 0.31 -2.26 -16.25
CA THR A 356 -0.47 -3.15 -15.36
C THR A 356 -1.95 -2.75 -15.35
N ASP A 357 -2.27 -1.46 -15.42
CA ASP A 357 -3.64 -0.95 -15.55
C ASP A 357 -4.33 -1.49 -16.79
N MET A 358 -3.71 -1.36 -17.97
CA MET A 358 -4.28 -1.86 -19.22
C MET A 358 -4.53 -3.37 -19.19
N LEU A 359 -3.62 -4.15 -18.57
CA LEU A 359 -3.77 -5.59 -18.44
C LEU A 359 -4.92 -5.97 -17.50
N ILE A 360 -5.03 -5.30 -16.35
CA ILE A 360 -6.14 -5.53 -15.42
C ILE A 360 -7.46 -5.11 -16.05
N GLU A 361 -7.52 -3.93 -16.68
CA GLU A 361 -8.72 -3.43 -17.36
C GLU A 361 -9.17 -4.38 -18.46
N ARG A 362 -8.24 -4.98 -19.22
CA ARG A 362 -8.55 -5.94 -20.29
C ARG A 362 -9.04 -7.30 -19.80
N TYR A 363 -8.50 -7.81 -18.70
CA TYR A 363 -8.66 -9.23 -18.37
C TYR A 363 -9.43 -9.47 -17.06
N ALA A 364 -9.53 -8.49 -16.15
CA ALA A 364 -10.08 -8.77 -14.84
C ALA A 364 -11.56 -9.12 -14.88
N HIS A 365 -12.33 -8.43 -15.72
CA HIS A 365 -13.75 -8.71 -15.88
C HIS A 365 -13.98 -9.99 -16.68
N GLU A 366 -13.24 -10.14 -17.77
CA GLU A 366 -13.28 -11.25 -18.72
C GLU A 366 -12.97 -12.57 -18.03
N LEU A 367 -11.87 -12.66 -17.26
CA LEU A 367 -11.52 -13.87 -16.52
C LEU A 367 -12.61 -14.28 -15.54
N ARG A 368 -13.18 -13.30 -14.83
CA ARG A 368 -14.27 -13.55 -13.89
C ARG A 368 -15.55 -14.00 -14.58
N TYR A 369 -15.85 -13.46 -15.77
CA TYR A 369 -16.98 -13.91 -16.58
C TYR A 369 -16.77 -15.34 -17.10
N LEU A 370 -15.58 -15.64 -17.62
CA LEU A 370 -15.22 -16.98 -18.09
C LEU A 370 -15.29 -18.03 -16.97
N ALA A 371 -14.98 -17.65 -15.73
CA ALA A 371 -15.05 -18.50 -14.54
C ALA A 371 -16.40 -18.43 -13.78
N SER A 372 -17.37 -17.63 -14.23
CA SER A 372 -18.61 -17.32 -13.47
C SER A 372 -19.60 -18.49 -13.36
N GLY A 373 -19.49 -19.49 -14.24
CA GLY A 373 -20.49 -20.53 -14.44
C GLY A 373 -21.67 -20.12 -15.33
N GLU A 374 -21.71 -18.88 -15.83
CA GLU A 374 -22.73 -18.42 -16.79
C GLU A 374 -22.58 -19.09 -18.17
N LEU A 375 -21.34 -19.44 -18.54
CA LEU A 375 -21.02 -20.23 -19.74
C LEU A 375 -21.08 -21.71 -19.36
N SER A 376 -22.23 -22.36 -19.59
CA SER A 376 -22.53 -23.70 -19.05
C SER A 376 -22.09 -24.87 -19.94
N THR A 377 -21.54 -24.59 -21.12
CA THR A 377 -21.09 -25.60 -22.10
C THR A 377 -19.69 -25.27 -22.62
N THR A 378 -18.97 -26.30 -23.09
CA THR A 378 -17.65 -26.12 -23.72
C THR A 378 -17.74 -25.19 -24.92
N GLU A 379 -18.79 -25.31 -25.73
CA GLU A 379 -19.00 -24.51 -26.94
C GLU A 379 -19.18 -23.01 -26.62
N GLN A 380 -19.97 -22.68 -25.58
CA GLN A 380 -20.14 -21.30 -25.13
C GLN A 380 -18.83 -20.72 -24.60
N LEU A 381 -18.09 -21.47 -23.80
CA LEU A 381 -16.80 -21.03 -23.27
C LEU A 381 -15.78 -20.81 -24.38
N HIS A 382 -15.72 -21.71 -25.36
CA HIS A 382 -14.83 -21.60 -26.52
C HIS A 382 -15.17 -20.38 -27.39
N ALA A 383 -16.44 -20.08 -27.61
CA ALA A 383 -16.84 -18.89 -28.36
C ALA A 383 -16.39 -17.59 -27.68
N GLU A 384 -16.50 -17.51 -26.34
CA GLU A 384 -16.02 -16.35 -25.59
C GLU A 384 -14.49 -16.26 -25.55
N LEU A 385 -13.80 -17.38 -25.37
CA LEU A 385 -12.32 -17.43 -25.45
C LEU A 385 -11.82 -17.01 -26.83
N GLU A 386 -12.48 -17.47 -27.90
CA GLU A 386 -12.19 -17.05 -29.27
C GLU A 386 -12.40 -15.54 -29.44
N SER A 387 -13.52 -14.99 -28.93
CA SER A 387 -13.79 -13.55 -28.97
C SER A 387 -12.66 -12.74 -28.30
N VAL A 388 -12.22 -13.16 -27.11
CA VAL A 388 -11.15 -12.50 -26.34
C VAL A 388 -9.80 -12.59 -27.06
N LEU A 389 -9.47 -13.76 -27.61
CA LEU A 389 -8.15 -14.07 -28.17
C LEU A 389 -8.01 -13.75 -29.66
N SER A 390 -9.12 -13.57 -30.38
CA SER A 390 -9.14 -13.42 -31.85
C SER A 390 -8.12 -12.43 -32.43
N PRO A 391 -7.78 -11.28 -31.79
CA PRO A 391 -6.76 -10.38 -32.33
C PRO A 391 -5.34 -10.99 -32.41
N SER A 392 -5.08 -12.05 -31.65
CA SER A 392 -3.79 -12.73 -31.56
C SER A 392 -3.69 -14.00 -32.42
N ILE A 393 -4.83 -14.49 -32.94
CA ILE A 393 -4.93 -15.77 -33.63
C ILE A 393 -4.61 -15.63 -35.12
N ASP A 394 -3.78 -16.53 -35.65
CA ASP A 394 -3.61 -16.69 -37.10
C ASP A 394 -4.38 -17.92 -37.56
N TYR A 395 -5.61 -17.71 -38.00
CA TYR A 395 -6.50 -18.78 -38.44
C TYR A 395 -5.99 -19.54 -39.68
N SER A 396 -5.00 -19.01 -40.41
CA SER A 396 -4.41 -19.68 -41.57
C SER A 396 -3.27 -20.63 -41.20
N ASP A 397 -2.59 -20.35 -40.08
CA ASP A 397 -1.45 -21.13 -39.56
C ASP A 397 -1.44 -21.09 -38.03
N ARG A 398 -2.24 -21.96 -37.41
CA ARG A 398 -2.43 -21.99 -35.96
C ARG A 398 -1.14 -22.43 -35.26
N ASN A 399 -0.63 -21.56 -34.38
CA ASN A 399 0.54 -21.85 -33.56
C ASN A 399 0.40 -21.19 -32.20
N THR A 400 0.05 -21.97 -31.18
CA THR A 400 -0.26 -21.47 -29.83
C THR A 400 0.88 -20.68 -29.20
N THR A 401 2.14 -21.00 -29.52
CA THR A 401 3.29 -20.24 -29.01
C THR A 401 3.36 -18.84 -29.61
N LEU A 402 3.23 -18.74 -30.94
CA LEU A 402 3.24 -17.44 -31.62
C LEU A 402 1.98 -16.62 -31.30
N GLU A 403 0.83 -17.27 -31.13
CA GLU A 403 -0.42 -16.65 -30.70
C GLU A 403 -0.28 -16.07 -29.29
N ALA A 404 0.31 -16.81 -28.35
CA ALA A 404 0.60 -16.31 -27.01
C ALA A 404 1.56 -15.11 -27.04
N ASP A 405 2.58 -15.13 -27.90
CA ASP A 405 3.51 -14.02 -28.07
C ASP A 405 2.79 -12.75 -28.59
N ARG A 406 1.91 -12.89 -29.58
CA ARG A 406 1.10 -11.77 -30.13
C ARG A 406 0.14 -11.22 -29.08
N CYS A 407 -0.56 -12.10 -28.36
CA CYS A 407 -1.46 -11.73 -27.26
C CYS A 407 -0.69 -10.95 -26.17
N THR A 408 0.49 -11.42 -25.79
CA THR A 408 1.35 -10.77 -24.79
C THR A 408 1.81 -9.38 -25.27
N ALA A 409 2.20 -9.26 -26.53
CA ALA A 409 2.72 -8.02 -27.09
C ALA A 409 1.67 -6.90 -27.24
N GLN A 410 0.38 -7.23 -27.24
CA GLN A 410 -0.71 -6.27 -27.46
C GLN A 410 -0.67 -5.08 -26.48
N PHE A 411 -0.31 -5.31 -25.22
CA PHE A 411 -0.30 -4.29 -24.16
C PHE A 411 1.09 -3.74 -23.85
N LEU A 412 2.11 -4.22 -24.54
CA LEU A 412 3.49 -3.81 -24.33
C LEU A 412 3.89 -2.84 -25.45
N PRO A 413 4.11 -1.55 -25.14
CA PRO A 413 4.59 -0.61 -26.14
C PRO A 413 5.86 -1.13 -26.83
N VAL A 414 6.01 -0.91 -28.13
CA VAL A 414 7.15 -1.41 -28.94
C VAL A 414 8.50 -0.99 -28.37
N ARG A 415 8.55 0.18 -27.69
CA ARG A 415 9.76 0.74 -27.08
C ARG A 415 9.84 0.53 -25.56
N SER A 416 8.97 -0.30 -24.98
CA SER A 416 9.02 -0.65 -23.55
C SER A 416 10.32 -1.38 -23.22
N PRO A 417 10.91 -1.15 -22.04
CA PRO A 417 12.08 -1.91 -21.60
C PRO A 417 11.80 -3.42 -21.61
N THR A 418 12.84 -4.21 -21.89
CA THR A 418 12.79 -5.68 -21.91
C THR A 418 13.55 -6.31 -20.75
N LYS A 419 14.33 -5.50 -20.02
CA LYS A 419 15.13 -5.89 -18.86
C LYS A 419 14.61 -5.14 -17.63
N GLY A 420 15.01 -5.63 -16.46
CA GLY A 420 14.57 -5.08 -15.18
C GLY A 420 13.42 -5.88 -14.58
N VAL A 421 13.26 -5.76 -13.26
CA VAL A 421 12.32 -6.56 -12.47
C VAL A 421 10.88 -6.29 -12.91
N ALA A 422 10.50 -5.03 -13.12
CA ALA A 422 9.16 -4.66 -13.60
C ALA A 422 8.88 -5.24 -14.99
N ALA A 423 9.80 -5.03 -15.94
CA ALA A 423 9.65 -5.52 -17.30
C ALA A 423 9.46 -7.04 -17.36
N GLN A 424 10.25 -7.79 -16.59
CA GLN A 424 10.17 -9.25 -16.56
C GLN A 424 8.88 -9.73 -15.88
N ALA A 425 8.49 -9.14 -14.75
CA ALA A 425 7.27 -9.51 -14.04
C ALA A 425 6.01 -9.24 -14.87
N VAL A 426 5.91 -8.05 -15.49
CA VAL A 426 4.76 -7.67 -16.31
C VAL A 426 4.65 -8.54 -17.56
N ARG A 427 5.77 -8.82 -18.25
CA ARG A 427 5.80 -9.74 -19.39
C ARG A 427 5.46 -11.17 -18.98
N SER A 428 5.93 -11.62 -17.81
CA SER A 428 5.59 -12.94 -17.27
C SER A 428 4.09 -13.07 -17.08
N VAL A 429 3.48 -12.13 -16.36
CA VAL A 429 2.04 -12.16 -16.06
C VAL A 429 1.21 -12.08 -17.34
N ALA A 430 1.54 -11.18 -18.26
CA ALA A 430 0.86 -11.07 -19.55
C ALA A 430 0.97 -12.38 -20.35
N ARG A 431 2.17 -13.00 -20.38
CA ARG A 431 2.36 -14.29 -21.05
C ARG A 431 1.54 -15.40 -20.38
N THR A 432 1.56 -15.49 -19.06
CA THR A 432 0.81 -16.50 -18.30
C THR A 432 -0.69 -16.40 -18.59
N ILE A 433 -1.26 -15.19 -18.60
CA ILE A 433 -2.66 -14.97 -18.98
C ILE A 433 -2.93 -15.51 -20.38
N CYS A 434 -2.14 -15.07 -21.37
CA CYS A 434 -2.34 -15.44 -22.76
C CYS A 434 -2.18 -16.96 -23.01
N SER A 435 -1.14 -17.58 -22.45
CA SER A 435 -0.93 -19.02 -22.60
C SER A 435 -2.04 -19.82 -21.92
N THR A 436 -2.45 -19.45 -20.71
CA THR A 436 -3.51 -20.18 -20.01
C THR A 436 -4.86 -20.07 -20.72
N LEU A 437 -5.19 -18.91 -21.29
CA LEU A 437 -6.43 -18.76 -22.07
C LEU A 437 -6.41 -19.60 -23.35
N LEU A 438 -5.26 -19.67 -24.05
CA LEU A 438 -5.08 -20.54 -25.22
C LEU A 438 -5.16 -22.03 -24.84
N ASP A 439 -4.54 -22.42 -23.73
CA ASP A 439 -4.57 -23.79 -23.22
C ASP A 439 -5.99 -24.21 -22.78
N ALA A 440 -6.73 -23.29 -22.15
CA ALA A 440 -8.14 -23.48 -21.79
C ALA A 440 -9.03 -23.63 -23.02
N TRP A 441 -8.77 -22.85 -24.08
CA TRP A 441 -9.49 -22.98 -25.35
C TRP A 441 -9.22 -24.32 -26.04
N GLY A 442 -8.03 -24.90 -25.83
CA GLY A 442 -7.70 -26.25 -26.31
C GLY A 442 -8.36 -27.39 -25.54
N GLN A 443 -8.97 -27.14 -24.38
CA GLN A 443 -9.59 -28.20 -23.57
C GLN A 443 -10.95 -28.62 -24.13
N THR A 444 -11.19 -29.94 -24.18
CA THR A 444 -12.51 -30.50 -24.52
C THR A 444 -13.45 -30.59 -23.31
N ASP A 445 -12.87 -30.66 -22.10
CA ASP A 445 -13.62 -30.73 -20.86
C ASP A 445 -13.87 -29.32 -20.29
N HIS A 446 -15.14 -28.95 -20.17
CA HIS A 446 -15.56 -27.64 -19.66
C HIS A 446 -15.05 -27.38 -18.24
N GLY A 447 -15.14 -28.39 -17.36
CA GLY A 447 -14.73 -28.26 -15.96
C GLY A 447 -13.22 -28.00 -15.83
N LEU A 448 -12.41 -28.67 -16.66
CA LEU A 448 -10.96 -28.47 -16.71
C LEU A 448 -10.60 -27.08 -17.25
N ALA A 449 -11.26 -26.61 -18.31
CA ALA A 449 -11.04 -25.27 -18.86
C ALA A 449 -11.36 -24.18 -17.82
N VAL A 450 -12.52 -24.26 -17.18
CA VAL A 450 -12.93 -23.34 -16.11
C VAL A 450 -11.97 -23.41 -14.92
N LYS A 451 -11.51 -24.62 -14.55
CA LYS A 451 -10.53 -24.79 -13.49
C LYS A 451 -9.20 -24.11 -13.84
N GLN A 452 -8.70 -24.24 -15.06
CA GLN A 452 -7.46 -23.56 -15.48
C GLN A 452 -7.58 -22.02 -15.38
N ILE A 453 -8.72 -21.47 -15.78
CA ILE A 453 -9.00 -20.02 -15.66
C ILE A 453 -9.12 -19.62 -14.18
N SER A 454 -9.73 -20.45 -13.34
CA SER A 454 -9.85 -20.19 -11.90
C SER A 454 -8.48 -20.25 -11.20
N ASP A 455 -7.66 -21.26 -11.52
CA ASP A 455 -6.28 -21.39 -11.02
C ASP A 455 -5.43 -20.19 -11.46
N LEU A 456 -5.64 -19.67 -12.68
CA LEU A 456 -5.01 -18.42 -13.14
C LEU A 456 -5.47 -17.23 -12.30
N MET A 457 -6.76 -17.11 -12.02
CA MET A 457 -7.26 -16.04 -11.14
C MET A 457 -6.62 -16.12 -9.76
N ASP A 458 -6.54 -17.31 -9.16
CA ASP A 458 -5.88 -17.50 -7.87
C ASP A 458 -4.39 -17.08 -7.93
N TYR A 459 -3.67 -17.45 -9.00
CA TYR A 459 -2.28 -17.00 -9.21
C TYR A 459 -2.16 -15.47 -9.32
N LEU A 460 -3.02 -14.84 -10.14
CA LEU A 460 -2.98 -13.39 -10.36
C LEU A 460 -3.32 -12.61 -9.08
N SER A 461 -4.26 -13.12 -8.28
CA SER A 461 -4.66 -12.54 -6.99
C SER A 461 -4.94 -11.03 -7.07
N TRP A 462 -5.62 -10.57 -8.12
CA TRP A 462 -5.86 -9.14 -8.34
C TRP A 462 -6.83 -8.55 -7.32
N THR A 463 -6.42 -7.42 -6.74
CA THR A 463 -7.19 -6.73 -5.70
C THR A 463 -8.50 -6.15 -6.22
N THR A 464 -8.63 -5.91 -7.53
CA THR A 464 -9.86 -5.39 -8.15
C THR A 464 -11.04 -6.36 -8.04
N TRP A 465 -10.80 -7.67 -7.92
CA TRP A 465 -11.88 -8.64 -7.75
C TRP A 465 -12.57 -8.56 -6.39
N LYS A 466 -11.89 -8.00 -5.39
CA LYS A 466 -12.47 -7.70 -4.08
C LYS A 466 -13.24 -6.38 -4.06
N GLU A 467 -13.10 -5.54 -5.10
CA GLU A 467 -13.69 -4.21 -5.09
C GLU A 467 -15.21 -4.27 -5.25
N CYS A 468 -15.90 -3.44 -4.46
CA CYS A 468 -17.34 -3.31 -4.51
C CYS A 468 -17.76 -2.68 -5.84
N ARG A 469 -18.97 -3.01 -6.30
CA ARG A 469 -19.54 -2.44 -7.52
C ARG A 469 -20.72 -1.54 -7.17
N GLY A 470 -20.69 -0.31 -7.69
CA GLY A 470 -21.84 0.60 -7.66
C GLY A 470 -22.19 1.16 -6.27
N CYS A 471 -21.21 1.48 -5.43
CA CYS A 471 -21.46 2.19 -4.18
C CYS A 471 -22.12 3.55 -4.45
N GLY A 472 -23.09 3.96 -3.62
CA GLY A 472 -23.73 5.27 -3.75
C GLY A 472 -22.78 6.43 -3.38
N ASP A 473 -23.17 7.68 -3.72
CA ASP A 473 -22.34 8.89 -3.50
C ASP A 473 -22.00 9.19 -2.02
N HIS A 474 -22.76 8.60 -1.10
CA HIS A 474 -22.58 8.71 0.35
C HIS A 474 -21.92 7.46 0.94
N GLU A 475 -21.65 6.45 0.12
CA GLU A 475 -21.05 5.19 0.51
C GLU A 475 -19.59 5.11 0.06
N ILE A 476 -18.84 4.24 0.72
CA ILE A 476 -17.50 3.81 0.32
C ILE A 476 -17.47 2.29 0.26
N CYS A 477 -16.61 1.73 -0.59
CA CYS A 477 -16.32 0.31 -0.53
C CYS A 477 -15.41 0.05 0.68
N VAL A 478 -15.91 -0.69 1.67
CA VAL A 478 -15.21 -0.86 2.94
C VAL A 478 -14.26 -2.06 2.87
N VAL A 479 -12.98 -1.77 3.10
CA VAL A 479 -11.92 -2.73 3.45
C VAL A 479 -11.29 -2.31 4.79
N PRO A 480 -10.54 -3.18 5.48
CA PRO A 480 -9.79 -2.76 6.65
C PRO A 480 -8.80 -1.66 6.27
N ILE A 481 -8.84 -0.57 7.05
CA ILE A 481 -7.92 0.56 6.94
C ILE A 481 -7.49 0.83 8.37
N TRP A 482 -6.21 0.63 8.69
CA TRP A 482 -5.72 0.78 10.06
C TRP A 482 -6.17 2.14 10.64
N PRO A 483 -6.67 2.19 11.89
CA PRO A 483 -6.76 1.11 12.88
C PRO A 483 -8.11 0.37 12.89
N VAL A 484 -8.96 0.61 11.89
CA VAL A 484 -10.37 0.17 11.85
C VAL A 484 -10.62 -0.88 10.78
N GLY A 485 -11.71 -1.63 10.95
CA GLY A 485 -12.09 -2.71 10.06
C GLY A 485 -11.97 -4.09 10.68
N THR A 486 -12.80 -4.98 10.15
CA THR A 486 -12.99 -6.34 10.66
C THR A 486 -12.47 -7.38 9.68
N VAL A 487 -12.31 -8.60 10.14
CA VAL A 487 -12.00 -9.75 9.28
C VAL A 487 -13.03 -9.90 8.16
N GLU A 488 -14.31 -9.69 8.47
CA GLU A 488 -15.39 -9.73 7.47
C GLU A 488 -15.22 -8.65 6.40
N ASP A 489 -14.79 -7.44 6.78
CA ASP A 489 -14.54 -6.36 5.82
C ASP A 489 -13.40 -6.70 4.84
N TYR A 490 -12.44 -7.55 5.25
CA TYR A 490 -11.37 -8.03 4.38
C TYR A 490 -11.81 -9.15 3.43
N GLU A 491 -12.64 -10.05 3.95
CA GLU A 491 -13.10 -11.24 3.24
C GLU A 491 -14.21 -10.90 2.24
N ASN A 492 -15.16 -10.04 2.65
CA ASN A 492 -16.32 -9.65 1.88
C ASN A 492 -16.53 -8.12 1.96
N PRO A 493 -15.74 -7.32 1.20
CA PRO A 493 -15.92 -5.87 1.13
C PRO A 493 -17.34 -5.49 0.68
N GLN A 494 -17.90 -4.44 1.30
CA GLN A 494 -19.25 -3.98 1.02
C GLN A 494 -19.33 -2.45 0.94
N CYS A 495 -20.22 -1.96 0.08
CA CYS A 495 -20.60 -0.55 0.08
C CYS A 495 -21.33 -0.22 1.38
N ARG A 496 -20.85 0.79 2.11
CA ARG A 496 -21.47 1.26 3.35
C ARG A 496 -21.33 2.77 3.49
N ASP A 497 -22.23 3.38 4.26
CA ASP A 497 -22.23 4.82 4.53
C ASP A 497 -20.86 5.29 5.05
N ALA A 498 -20.28 6.29 4.38
CA ALA A 498 -18.95 6.82 4.68
C ALA A 498 -18.84 7.45 6.07
N ASN A 499 -19.96 7.82 6.69
CA ASN A 499 -20.00 8.36 8.04
C ASN A 499 -19.98 7.28 9.13
N GLN A 500 -20.35 6.05 8.80
CA GLN A 500 -20.31 4.91 9.73
C GLN A 500 -19.94 3.62 8.98
N PRO A 501 -18.75 3.55 8.37
CA PRO A 501 -18.40 2.46 7.44
C PRO A 501 -18.11 1.14 8.16
N TYR A 502 -17.61 1.19 9.39
CA TYR A 502 -17.20 0.02 10.15
C TYR A 502 -18.25 -0.39 11.19
N ARG A 503 -18.54 -1.69 11.23
CA ARG A 503 -19.46 -2.31 12.19
C ARG A 503 -18.69 -3.07 13.26
N GLU A 504 -19.38 -3.47 14.32
CA GLU A 504 -18.81 -4.38 15.32
C GLU A 504 -18.48 -5.74 14.70
N GLY A 505 -17.35 -6.31 15.11
CA GLY A 505 -16.87 -7.60 14.63
C GLY A 505 -15.45 -7.89 15.11
N THR A 506 -14.90 -9.03 14.71
CA THR A 506 -13.50 -9.38 15.00
C THR A 506 -12.59 -8.41 14.27
N SER A 507 -11.81 -7.63 15.02
CA SER A 507 -10.82 -6.68 14.47
C SER A 507 -9.90 -7.38 13.48
N TYR A 508 -9.70 -6.77 12.30
CA TYR A 508 -8.72 -7.25 11.33
C TYR A 508 -7.29 -7.07 11.85
N TRP A 509 -7.03 -5.95 12.51
CA TRP A 509 -5.68 -5.49 12.87
C TRP A 509 -5.12 -6.10 14.17
N GLY A 510 -5.82 -7.05 14.77
CA GLY A 510 -5.41 -7.66 16.03
C GLY A 510 -5.30 -6.65 17.17
N GLY A 511 -4.30 -6.83 18.04
CA GLY A 511 -3.97 -5.89 19.11
C GLY A 511 -3.24 -4.65 18.57
N THR A 512 -3.52 -3.48 19.14
CA THR A 512 -2.73 -2.27 18.87
C THR A 512 -1.33 -2.44 19.44
N TRP A 513 -0.31 -2.07 18.66
CA TRP A 513 1.11 -2.07 19.04
C TRP A 513 1.77 -3.46 18.98
N PRO A 514 2.41 -3.84 17.86
CA PRO A 514 3.35 -4.95 17.86
C PRO A 514 4.45 -4.66 18.89
N ARG A 515 4.91 -5.71 19.58
CA ARG A 515 6.11 -5.65 20.41
C ARG A 515 7.35 -5.68 19.55
#